data_AF-A0AAD5V4U6-F1
#
_entry.id   AF-A0AAD5V4U6-F1
#
_cell.length_a   1.000
_cell.length_b   1.000
_cell.length_c   1.000
_cell.angle_alpha   90.00
_cell.angle_beta   90.00
_cell.angle_gamma   90.00
#
_symmetry.space_group_name_H-M   'P 1'
#
loop_
_entity.id
_entity.type
_entity.pdbx_description
1 polymer ?
#
loop_
_entity_poly.entity_id
_entity_poly.type
_entity_poly.pdbx_seq_one_letter_code
_entity_poly.pdbx_strand_id
1 'polypeptide(L)'
;MGDDLTKTIHKLLLPLFSMQRASWEQGLFAQALLEYHIFRSEAVEPLEDTLDILPIIYGLVHDVIVRQGPDGRFGVVLNGDGGSDKSAVDPACIGEAVYFVYDWQGVDKTMLDIASRSMLEYILNQCPKGFVDDHSPKVRADEAYLYSHRVDATQVWSDSVYMLPSFLVSSAVFYSRHPNPIGNPVELLQAGLSQIELARGVLQSTSSRLWRHIYDFEERGATGSPLQDTLLRDPEIIDLLESCYQTLVETLRACIKCMRHDGLFHNVLDDSTTFVETNLAQQLTYTIYRLLDLSHDKESKISRYLHFPAMEPEAMDKLLMVAGKMFEACKGKVDRWGFVRDVCGSPTFDKPGTAAEGQAWAILMHVAKARFERNQGRQSQG
;
A
#
# COMPACT_ATOMS: atom_id res chain seq x y z
N MET A 1 1.29 -10.18 -25.42
CA MET A 1 1.17 -10.02 -23.95
C MET A 1 0.91 -8.56 -23.59
N GLY A 2 1.78 -7.61 -23.98
CA GLY A 2 1.61 -6.18 -23.71
C GLY A 2 0.24 -5.61 -24.12
N ASP A 3 -0.14 -5.76 -25.38
CA ASP A 3 -1.36 -5.13 -25.95
C ASP A 3 -2.66 -5.62 -25.30
N ASP A 4 -2.66 -6.84 -24.77
CA ASP A 4 -3.80 -7.45 -24.06
C ASP A 4 -3.92 -6.91 -22.63
N LEU A 5 -2.78 -6.69 -21.96
CA LEU A 5 -2.73 -5.95 -20.70
C LEU A 5 -3.21 -4.51 -20.91
N THR A 6 -2.69 -3.77 -21.91
CA THR A 6 -3.09 -2.38 -22.15
C THR A 6 -4.60 -2.25 -22.35
N LYS A 7 -5.21 -3.11 -23.18
CA LYS A 7 -6.67 -3.15 -23.37
C LYS A 7 -7.43 -3.46 -22.07
N THR A 8 -6.88 -4.34 -21.23
CA THR A 8 -7.46 -4.69 -19.92
C THR A 8 -7.38 -3.51 -18.94
N ILE A 9 -6.23 -2.85 -18.84
CA ILE A 9 -6.04 -1.67 -17.97
C ILE A 9 -6.93 -0.52 -18.43
N HIS A 10 -7.00 -0.23 -19.74
CA HIS A 10 -7.94 0.76 -20.30
C HIS A 10 -9.38 0.50 -19.89
N LYS A 11 -9.85 -0.76 -20.00
CA LYS A 11 -11.20 -1.16 -19.60
C LYS A 11 -11.46 -0.92 -18.09
N LEU A 12 -10.46 -1.17 -17.23
CA LEU A 12 -10.55 -0.94 -15.79
C LEU A 12 -10.47 0.55 -15.40
N LEU A 13 -9.75 1.36 -16.18
CA LEU A 13 -9.60 2.80 -15.95
C LEU A 13 -10.89 3.58 -16.25
N LEU A 14 -11.65 3.19 -17.27
CA LEU A 14 -12.92 3.86 -17.65
C LEU A 14 -13.88 4.11 -16.48
N PRO A 15 -14.27 3.11 -15.65
CA PRO A 15 -15.09 3.36 -14.47
C PRO A 15 -14.33 4.13 -13.39
N LEU A 16 -13.03 3.86 -13.18
CA LEU A 16 -12.23 4.47 -12.12
C LEU A 16 -12.08 5.99 -12.28
N PHE A 17 -11.98 6.49 -13.53
CA PHE A 17 -12.06 7.92 -13.84
C PHE A 17 -13.40 8.55 -13.41
N SER A 18 -14.51 7.82 -13.53
CA SER A 18 -15.86 8.32 -13.26
C SER A 18 -16.29 8.26 -11.79
N MET A 19 -15.54 7.53 -10.96
CA MET A 19 -15.83 7.38 -9.54
C MET A 19 -15.49 8.64 -8.74
N GLN A 20 -16.38 9.02 -7.83
CA GLN A 20 -16.01 9.83 -6.67
C GLN A 20 -15.15 8.97 -5.72
N ARG A 21 -14.21 9.58 -5.02
CA ARG A 21 -13.17 8.90 -4.26
C ARG A 21 -12.96 9.57 -2.90
N ALA A 22 -12.72 8.76 -1.88
CA ALA A 22 -12.11 9.22 -0.63
C ALA A 22 -10.59 9.46 -0.79
N SER A 23 -9.94 9.97 0.28
CA SER A 23 -8.51 10.30 0.30
C SER A 23 -7.61 9.08 0.01
N TRP A 24 -7.89 7.91 0.62
CA TRP A 24 -7.17 6.66 0.30
C TRP A 24 -7.45 6.15 -1.12
N GLU A 25 -8.70 6.17 -1.58
CA GLU A 25 -9.07 5.72 -2.93
C GLU A 25 -8.38 6.53 -4.04
N GLN A 26 -8.17 7.83 -3.83
CA GLN A 26 -7.39 8.69 -4.71
C GLN A 26 -5.90 8.29 -4.72
N GLY A 27 -5.32 7.93 -3.57
CA GLY A 27 -3.95 7.43 -3.45
C GLY A 27 -3.74 6.07 -4.11
N LEU A 28 -4.62 5.10 -3.83
CA LEU A 28 -4.66 3.79 -4.49
C LEU A 28 -4.75 3.90 -6.01
N PHE A 29 -5.57 4.83 -6.52
CA PHE A 29 -5.64 5.09 -7.96
C PHE A 29 -4.32 5.66 -8.50
N ALA A 30 -3.69 6.60 -7.80
CA ALA A 30 -2.38 7.13 -8.20
C ALA A 30 -1.29 6.03 -8.20
N GLN A 31 -1.29 5.12 -7.21
CA GLN A 31 -0.37 3.98 -7.17
C GLN A 31 -0.60 2.99 -8.33
N ALA A 32 -1.86 2.68 -8.63
CA ALA A 32 -2.22 1.80 -9.75
C ALA A 32 -1.74 2.35 -11.11
N LEU A 33 -1.80 3.67 -11.30
CA LEU A 33 -1.23 4.34 -12.47
C LEU A 33 0.30 4.38 -12.45
N LEU A 34 0.91 4.63 -11.29
CA LEU A 34 2.36 4.69 -11.11
C LEU A 34 3.02 3.35 -11.43
N GLU A 35 2.51 2.24 -10.88
CA GLU A 35 3.05 0.92 -11.17
C GLU A 35 2.85 0.52 -12.65
N TYR A 36 1.73 0.89 -13.26
CA TYR A 36 1.52 0.67 -14.71
C TYR A 36 2.50 1.49 -15.56
N HIS A 37 2.75 2.75 -15.19
CA HIS A 37 3.74 3.60 -15.85
C HIS A 37 5.16 3.02 -15.72
N ILE A 38 5.57 2.60 -14.52
CA ILE A 38 6.87 1.96 -14.27
C ILE A 38 6.99 0.69 -15.12
N PHE A 39 5.98 -0.19 -15.11
CA PHE A 39 5.96 -1.41 -15.93
C PHE A 39 6.02 -1.12 -17.45
N ARG A 40 5.41 -0.03 -17.93
CA ARG A 40 5.57 0.45 -19.32
C ARG A 40 7.00 0.91 -19.60
N SER A 41 7.63 1.66 -18.69
CA SER A 41 9.01 2.17 -18.85
C SER A 41 10.10 1.08 -18.80
N GLU A 42 9.85 -0.03 -18.10
CA GLU A 42 10.75 -1.20 -18.01
C GLU A 42 10.65 -2.18 -19.22
N ALA A 43 9.83 -1.83 -20.22
CA ALA A 43 9.69 -2.62 -21.45
C ALA A 43 10.87 -2.36 -22.40
N VAL A 44 11.38 -3.41 -23.06
CA VAL A 44 12.50 -3.29 -24.02
C VAL A 44 12.03 -2.61 -25.31
N GLU A 45 10.85 -3.00 -25.79
CA GLU A 45 10.11 -2.31 -26.85
C GLU A 45 9.00 -1.45 -26.21
N PRO A 46 8.76 -0.22 -26.66
CA PRO A 46 7.66 0.60 -26.17
C PRO A 46 6.31 -0.11 -26.34
N LEU A 47 5.54 -0.21 -25.26
CA LEU A 47 4.17 -0.72 -25.33
C LEU A 47 3.27 0.30 -26.04
N GLU A 48 2.65 -0.13 -27.15
CA GLU A 48 1.66 0.68 -27.86
C GLU A 48 0.45 0.93 -26.95
N ASP A 49 0.27 2.19 -26.58
CA ASP A 49 -0.76 2.66 -25.66
C ASP A 49 -1.12 4.11 -26.04
N THR A 50 -2.40 4.34 -26.29
CA THR A 50 -2.96 5.64 -26.70
C THR A 50 -3.21 6.58 -25.52
N LEU A 51 -3.06 6.11 -24.29
CA LEU A 51 -3.26 6.88 -23.07
C LEU A 51 -1.91 7.34 -22.50
N ASP A 52 -1.73 8.65 -22.37
CA ASP A 52 -0.64 9.21 -21.57
C ASP A 52 -1.05 9.20 -20.09
N ILE A 53 -0.27 8.46 -19.30
CA ILE A 53 -0.54 8.21 -17.88
C ILE A 53 0.05 9.32 -17.00
N LEU A 54 1.12 9.99 -17.44
CA LEU A 54 1.83 10.97 -16.60
C LEU A 54 0.99 12.22 -16.27
N PRO A 55 0.27 12.86 -17.22
CA PRO A 55 -0.65 13.96 -16.93
C PRO A 55 -1.77 13.55 -15.97
N ILE A 56 -2.15 12.27 -15.95
CA ILE A 56 -3.21 11.74 -15.08
C ILE A 56 -2.68 11.58 -13.65
N ILE A 57 -1.49 11.00 -13.46
CA ILE A 57 -0.84 10.93 -12.14
C ILE A 57 -0.65 12.34 -11.57
N TYR A 58 -0.14 13.28 -12.37
CA TYR A 58 -0.01 14.67 -11.96
C TYR A 58 -1.36 15.32 -11.64
N GLY A 59 -2.42 15.03 -12.41
CA GLY A 59 -3.78 15.51 -12.12
C GLY A 59 -4.32 15.02 -10.77
N LEU A 60 -4.06 13.76 -10.41
CA LEU A 60 -4.44 13.20 -9.11
C LEU A 60 -3.65 13.85 -7.95
N VAL A 61 -2.34 14.05 -8.13
CA VAL A 61 -1.47 14.73 -7.17
C VAL A 61 -1.84 16.21 -7.00
N HIS A 62 -2.10 16.92 -8.11
CA HIS A 62 -2.48 18.33 -8.09
C HIS A 62 -3.81 18.54 -7.36
N ASP A 63 -4.82 17.70 -7.59
CA ASP A 63 -6.12 17.83 -6.90
C ASP A 63 -6.01 17.60 -5.38
N VAL A 64 -5.19 16.65 -4.90
CA VAL A 64 -5.01 16.48 -3.44
C VAL A 64 -4.23 17.60 -2.76
N ILE A 65 -3.38 18.31 -3.50
CA ILE A 65 -2.65 19.48 -2.98
C ILE A 65 -3.55 20.73 -2.99
N VAL A 66 -4.34 20.93 -4.04
CA VAL A 66 -5.41 21.96 -4.06
C VAL A 66 -6.44 21.74 -2.94
N ARG A 67 -6.62 20.48 -2.50
CA ARG A 67 -7.50 20.08 -1.39
C ARG A 67 -6.76 19.81 -0.08
N GLN A 68 -5.52 20.28 0.07
CA GLN A 68 -4.76 20.10 1.31
C GLN A 68 -5.43 20.88 2.45
N GLY A 69 -5.59 20.23 3.60
CA GLY A 69 -6.14 20.83 4.81
C GLY A 69 -5.19 21.87 5.40
N PRO A 70 -5.69 22.84 6.20
CA PRO A 70 -4.86 23.83 6.89
C PRO A 70 -3.98 23.21 7.98
N ASP A 71 -4.22 21.94 8.34
CA ASP A 71 -3.38 21.10 9.19
C ASP A 71 -2.20 20.45 8.45
N GLY A 72 -2.25 20.39 7.12
CA GLY A 72 -1.27 19.73 6.25
C GLY A 72 -1.76 18.44 5.59
N ARG A 73 -2.94 17.90 5.92
CA ARG A 73 -3.42 16.62 5.34
C ARG A 73 -3.82 16.77 3.86
N PHE A 74 -3.27 15.94 2.98
CA PHE A 74 -3.66 15.90 1.56
C PHE A 74 -5.14 15.54 1.35
N GLY A 75 -5.80 16.14 0.36
CA GLY A 75 -7.09 15.68 -0.17
C GLY A 75 -8.34 15.90 0.70
N VAL A 76 -8.20 16.25 1.98
CA VAL A 76 -9.30 16.31 2.96
C VAL A 76 -10.35 17.38 2.65
N VAL A 77 -9.99 18.46 1.94
CA VAL A 77 -10.89 19.57 1.60
C VAL A 77 -11.71 19.23 0.35
N LEU A 78 -12.65 18.29 0.49
CA LEU A 78 -13.67 18.04 -0.53
C LEU A 78 -14.69 19.18 -0.60
N ASN A 79 -15.16 19.65 0.57
CA ASN A 79 -15.98 20.85 0.77
C ASN A 79 -15.70 21.43 2.16
N GLY A 80 -15.98 22.72 2.37
CA GLY A 80 -15.85 23.36 3.69
C GLY A 80 -14.40 23.56 4.11
N ASP A 81 -14.08 23.19 5.35
CA ASP A 81 -12.78 23.38 6.02
C ASP A 81 -11.89 22.12 6.03
N GLY A 82 -12.35 21.02 5.41
CA GLY A 82 -11.70 19.71 5.49
C GLY A 82 -12.03 18.90 6.75
N GLY A 83 -12.81 19.45 7.68
CA GLY A 83 -13.23 18.77 8.92
C GLY A 83 -14.17 17.57 8.71
N SER A 84 -14.60 17.31 7.47
CA SER A 84 -15.40 16.15 7.07
C SER A 84 -14.58 14.85 6.95
N ASP A 85 -13.30 14.92 6.55
CA ASP A 85 -12.44 13.74 6.57
C ASP A 85 -11.84 13.58 7.97
N LYS A 86 -12.23 12.49 8.64
CA LYS A 86 -11.76 12.13 9.99
C LYS A 86 -10.56 11.19 9.98
N SER A 87 -10.10 10.76 8.81
CA SER A 87 -8.87 9.98 8.73
C SER A 87 -7.65 10.86 8.97
N ALA A 88 -6.76 10.40 9.82
CA ALA A 88 -5.48 11.02 10.06
C ALA A 88 -4.41 10.58 9.05
N VAL A 89 -4.56 9.39 8.44
CA VAL A 89 -3.47 8.74 7.67
C VAL A 89 -3.84 8.31 6.25
N ASP A 90 -5.12 8.17 5.90
CA ASP A 90 -5.53 7.90 4.51
C ASP A 90 -5.04 8.96 3.51
N PRO A 91 -5.02 10.28 3.86
CA PRO A 91 -4.29 11.31 3.10
C PRO A 91 -2.85 10.96 2.71
N ALA A 92 -2.15 10.11 3.47
CA ALA A 92 -0.76 9.74 3.19
C ALA A 92 -0.62 8.79 1.99
N CYS A 93 -1.68 8.05 1.64
CA CYS A 93 -1.65 6.97 0.64
C CYS A 93 -1.15 7.40 -0.75
N ILE A 94 -1.35 8.67 -1.13
CA ILE A 94 -0.92 9.21 -2.43
C ILE A 94 0.56 9.60 -2.49
N GLY A 95 1.27 9.61 -1.35
CA GLY A 95 2.58 10.24 -1.22
C GLY A 95 3.67 9.71 -2.15
N GLU A 96 3.70 8.42 -2.48
CA GLU A 96 4.67 7.87 -3.44
C GLU A 96 4.51 8.53 -4.82
N ALA A 97 3.27 8.77 -5.27
CA ALA A 97 2.99 9.49 -6.50
C ALA A 97 3.36 10.98 -6.43
N VAL A 98 3.21 11.63 -5.25
CA VAL A 98 3.64 13.02 -5.04
C VAL A 98 5.16 13.15 -5.19
N TYR A 99 5.92 12.25 -4.57
CA TYR A 99 7.38 12.22 -4.69
C TYR A 99 7.85 11.81 -6.09
N PHE A 100 7.14 10.91 -6.77
CA PHE A 100 7.42 10.54 -8.16
C PHE A 100 7.28 11.72 -9.12
N VAL A 101 6.18 12.48 -9.07
CA VAL A 101 5.99 13.60 -10.00
C VAL A 101 6.93 14.78 -9.72
N TYR A 102 7.55 14.86 -8.54
CA TYR A 102 8.52 15.92 -8.22
C TYR A 102 9.65 16.01 -9.25
N ASP A 103 10.16 14.88 -9.76
CA ASP A 103 11.25 14.85 -10.73
C ASP A 103 10.81 14.92 -12.20
N TRP A 104 9.51 15.06 -12.46
CA TRP A 104 9.00 15.25 -13.82
C TRP A 104 9.25 16.67 -14.34
N GLN A 105 9.34 16.84 -15.66
CA GLN A 105 9.63 18.13 -16.28
C GLN A 105 8.37 18.99 -16.37
N GLY A 106 8.49 20.28 -16.03
CA GLY A 106 7.40 21.26 -16.14
C GLY A 106 6.45 21.32 -14.94
N VAL A 107 6.64 20.50 -13.91
CA VAL A 107 5.88 20.60 -12.66
C VAL A 107 6.35 21.80 -11.82
N ASP A 108 5.44 22.37 -11.03
CA ASP A 108 5.82 23.32 -9.97
C ASP A 108 6.41 22.55 -8.78
N LYS A 109 7.74 22.41 -8.78
CA LYS A 109 8.49 21.82 -7.66
C LYS A 109 8.31 22.59 -6.35
N THR A 110 8.02 23.90 -6.35
CA THR A 110 7.83 24.69 -5.13
C THR A 110 6.50 24.35 -4.46
N MET A 111 5.43 24.23 -5.24
CA MET A 111 4.14 23.74 -4.77
C MET A 111 4.25 22.32 -4.20
N LEU A 112 4.95 21.41 -4.89
CA LEU A 112 5.18 20.04 -4.42
C LEU A 112 6.06 19.98 -3.16
N ASP A 113 7.12 20.81 -3.06
CA ASP A 113 7.95 20.95 -1.86
C ASP A 113 7.11 21.37 -0.65
N ILE A 114 6.36 22.47 -0.76
CA ILE A 114 5.53 23.00 0.34
C ILE A 114 4.52 21.94 0.78
N ALA A 115 3.77 21.36 -0.16
CA ALA A 115 2.68 20.46 0.16
C ALA A 115 3.16 19.13 0.77
N SER A 116 4.23 18.53 0.24
CA SER A 116 4.80 17.29 0.78
C SER A 116 5.47 17.49 2.15
N ARG A 117 6.06 18.68 2.39
CA ARG A 117 6.55 19.07 3.72
C ARG A 117 5.41 19.17 4.72
N SER A 118 4.34 19.92 4.42
CA SER A 118 3.22 20.07 5.35
C SER A 118 2.51 18.74 5.67
N MET A 119 2.42 17.81 4.73
CA MET A 119 1.89 16.47 5.01
C MET A 119 2.81 15.67 5.97
N LEU A 120 4.13 15.73 5.77
CA LEU A 120 5.07 15.03 6.66
C LEU A 120 5.16 15.71 8.04
N GLU A 121 5.14 17.05 8.09
CA GLU A 121 5.10 17.83 9.33
C GLU A 121 3.83 17.56 10.13
N TYR A 122 2.68 17.39 9.46
CA TYR A 122 1.46 16.89 10.08
C TYR A 122 1.67 15.50 10.70
N ILE A 123 2.17 14.53 9.94
CA ILE A 123 2.37 13.16 10.45
C ILE A 123 3.29 13.15 11.67
N LEU A 124 4.46 13.78 11.60
CA LEU A 124 5.47 13.70 12.67
C LEU A 124 5.03 14.43 13.95
N ASN A 125 4.38 15.61 13.82
CA ASN A 125 4.19 16.55 14.93
C ASN A 125 2.73 16.75 15.38
N GLN A 126 1.74 16.46 14.53
CA GLN A 126 0.32 16.78 14.78
C GLN A 126 -0.61 15.56 14.81
N CYS A 127 -0.28 14.51 14.06
CA CYS A 127 -1.08 13.29 13.99
C CYS A 127 -1.21 12.63 15.40
N PRO A 128 -2.43 12.33 15.88
CA PRO A 128 -2.62 11.63 17.15
C PRO A 128 -1.90 10.28 17.16
N LYS A 129 -1.40 9.85 18.31
CA LYS A 129 -0.68 8.58 18.45
C LYS A 129 -0.80 7.96 19.84
N GLY A 130 -0.89 6.64 19.90
CA GLY A 130 -1.01 5.85 21.13
C GLY A 130 0.26 5.01 21.40
N PHE A 131 0.63 4.85 22.67
CA PHE A 131 1.80 4.07 23.08
C PHE A 131 1.48 2.58 23.27
N VAL A 132 2.37 1.70 22.81
CA VAL A 132 2.22 0.24 22.84
C VAL A 132 3.14 -0.35 23.93
N ASP A 133 2.56 -0.70 25.08
CA ASP A 133 3.31 -1.28 26.22
C ASP A 133 4.05 -2.58 25.86
N ASP A 134 3.39 -3.48 25.13
CA ASP A 134 3.84 -4.83 24.81
C ASP A 134 4.31 -4.91 23.34
N HIS A 135 5.32 -4.08 23.02
CA HIS A 135 5.88 -3.98 21.66
C HIS A 135 6.96 -5.04 21.39
N SER A 136 7.21 -5.29 20.10
CA SER A 136 8.32 -6.15 19.69
C SER A 136 9.67 -5.53 20.12
N PRO A 137 10.62 -6.31 20.70
CA PRO A 137 11.93 -5.80 21.10
C PRO A 137 12.84 -5.40 19.92
N LYS A 138 12.35 -5.49 18.67
CA LYS A 138 12.97 -4.92 17.47
C LYS A 138 12.59 -3.45 17.21
N VAL A 139 11.54 -2.96 17.85
CA VAL A 139 11.16 -1.54 17.83
C VAL A 139 11.73 -0.91 19.09
N ARG A 140 12.37 0.27 18.98
CA ARG A 140 12.91 0.96 20.15
C ARG A 140 11.77 1.44 21.05
N ALA A 141 11.95 1.36 22.37
CA ALA A 141 10.87 1.61 23.33
C ALA A 141 10.32 3.05 23.30
N ASP A 142 11.10 3.98 22.77
CA ASP A 142 10.70 5.36 22.51
C ASP A 142 9.90 5.56 21.21
N GLU A 143 10.13 4.69 20.23
CA GLU A 143 9.41 4.64 18.95
C GLU A 143 8.16 3.78 19.01
N ALA A 144 7.83 3.20 20.19
CA ALA A 144 6.68 2.35 20.45
C ALA A 144 5.32 3.10 20.42
N TYR A 145 5.18 4.08 19.54
CA TYR A 145 3.97 4.84 19.27
C TYR A 145 3.38 4.45 17.92
N LEU A 146 2.11 4.05 17.90
CA LEU A 146 1.34 3.94 16.67
C LEU A 146 0.62 5.26 16.38
N TYR A 147 0.81 5.78 15.17
CA TYR A 147 -0.02 6.86 14.64
C TYR A 147 -1.45 6.38 14.46
N SER A 148 -2.39 7.18 14.95
CA SER A 148 -3.80 6.87 14.87
C SER A 148 -4.28 6.93 13.43
N HIS A 149 -5.24 6.07 13.09
CA HIS A 149 -6.02 6.19 11.87
C HIS A 149 -6.99 7.39 11.90
N ARG A 150 -7.31 7.94 13.08
CA ARG A 150 -8.38 8.92 13.29
C ARG A 150 -7.87 10.23 13.90
N VAL A 151 -8.49 11.35 13.52
CA VAL A 151 -8.20 12.67 14.13
C VAL A 151 -9.06 12.96 15.37
N ASP A 152 -10.13 12.19 15.57
CA ASP A 152 -11.19 12.42 16.57
C ASP A 152 -11.31 11.32 17.64
N ALA A 153 -10.47 10.27 17.57
CA ALA A 153 -10.27 9.24 18.58
C ALA A 153 -8.87 8.63 18.40
N THR A 154 -8.23 8.10 19.44
CA THR A 154 -6.91 7.43 19.29
C THR A 154 -7.11 5.95 18.98
N GLN A 155 -7.39 5.64 17.71
CA GLN A 155 -7.57 4.28 17.19
C GLN A 155 -6.53 3.92 16.14
N VAL A 156 -6.18 2.64 15.99
CA VAL A 156 -5.36 2.13 14.87
C VAL A 156 -6.18 1.11 14.10
N TRP A 157 -6.28 1.31 12.79
CA TRP A 157 -7.01 0.42 11.90
C TRP A 157 -6.01 -0.37 11.05
N SER A 158 -6.37 -1.59 10.61
CA SER A 158 -5.52 -2.46 9.77
C SER A 158 -4.96 -1.77 8.52
N ASP A 159 -5.79 -0.90 7.97
CA ASP A 159 -5.66 -0.18 6.72
C ASP A 159 -4.47 0.79 6.77
N SER A 160 -4.20 1.37 7.96
CA SER A 160 -3.04 2.22 8.23
C SER A 160 -1.71 1.55 7.90
N VAL A 161 -1.63 0.22 7.95
CA VAL A 161 -0.42 -0.57 7.62
C VAL A 161 -0.09 -0.50 6.12
N TYR A 162 -1.06 -0.20 5.27
CA TYR A 162 -0.82 0.14 3.86
C TYR A 162 -0.59 1.65 3.67
N MET A 163 -1.46 2.51 4.23
CA MET A 163 -1.45 3.95 3.94
C MET A 163 -0.18 4.67 4.42
N LEU A 164 0.24 4.42 5.67
CA LEU A 164 1.26 5.24 6.33
C LEU A 164 2.70 4.73 6.15
N PRO A 165 3.03 3.44 6.30
CA PRO A 165 4.37 2.93 6.03
C PRO A 165 4.85 3.28 4.62
N SER A 166 3.98 3.13 3.61
CA SER A 166 4.28 3.47 2.21
C SER A 166 4.67 4.96 2.05
N PHE A 167 3.97 5.86 2.75
CA PHE A 167 4.31 7.28 2.77
C PHE A 167 5.65 7.56 3.47
N LEU A 168 5.89 6.97 4.63
CA LEU A 168 7.12 7.20 5.40
C LEU A 168 8.36 6.63 4.69
N VAL A 169 8.23 5.46 4.06
CA VAL A 169 9.30 4.83 3.26
C VAL A 169 9.58 5.62 1.98
N SER A 170 8.54 6.08 1.26
CA SER A 170 8.75 6.93 0.07
C SER A 170 9.31 8.31 0.44
N SER A 171 8.90 8.89 1.57
CA SER A 171 9.51 10.11 2.15
C SER A 171 10.99 9.91 2.45
N ALA A 172 11.38 8.79 3.06
CA ALA A 172 12.77 8.44 3.31
C ALA A 172 13.59 8.35 2.00
N VAL A 173 13.07 7.65 0.98
CA VAL A 173 13.75 7.54 -0.31
C VAL A 173 13.90 8.90 -1.00
N PHE A 174 12.87 9.75 -0.95
CA PHE A 174 12.90 11.11 -1.49
C PHE A 174 13.91 12.00 -0.76
N TYR A 175 13.76 12.15 0.55
CA TYR A 175 14.62 13.04 1.34
C TYR A 175 16.06 12.54 1.47
N SER A 176 16.36 11.26 1.20
CA SER A 176 17.75 10.76 1.06
C SER A 176 18.53 11.37 -0.11
N ARG A 177 17.85 12.03 -1.06
CA ARG A 177 18.43 12.69 -2.25
C ARG A 177 18.10 14.17 -2.36
N HIS A 178 17.11 14.63 -1.59
CA HIS A 178 16.64 16.00 -1.63
C HIS A 178 17.65 16.98 -1.02
N PRO A 179 17.92 18.16 -1.63
CA PRO A 179 18.91 19.10 -1.11
C PRO A 179 18.54 19.70 0.26
N ASN A 180 17.26 19.70 0.60
CA ASN A 180 16.72 20.18 1.88
C ASN A 180 15.80 19.10 2.49
N PRO A 181 16.31 18.12 3.27
CA PRO A 181 15.47 17.12 3.92
C PRO A 181 14.60 17.69 5.06
N ILE A 182 13.51 17.00 5.41
CA ILE A 182 12.81 17.15 6.70
C ILE A 182 12.85 15.81 7.43
N GLY A 183 13.24 15.84 8.71
CA GLY A 183 13.60 14.64 9.48
C GLY A 183 14.88 13.98 8.96
N ASN A 184 15.37 12.96 9.66
CA ASN A 184 16.39 12.08 9.11
C ASN A 184 15.72 11.06 8.16
N PRO A 185 16.18 10.88 6.91
CA PRO A 185 15.71 9.81 6.03
C PRO A 185 15.75 8.41 6.68
N VAL A 186 16.64 8.21 7.65
CA VAL A 186 16.70 7.01 8.48
C VAL A 186 15.49 6.87 9.40
N GLU A 187 15.27 7.84 10.29
CA GLU A 187 14.14 7.87 11.23
C GLU A 187 12.81 7.71 10.48
N LEU A 188 12.69 8.24 9.26
CA LEU A 188 11.53 8.05 8.40
C LEU A 188 11.35 6.59 7.94
N LEU A 189 12.42 5.91 7.50
CA LEU A 189 12.37 4.48 7.15
C LEU A 189 12.07 3.63 8.40
N GLN A 190 12.73 3.93 9.52
CA GLN A 190 12.55 3.20 10.78
C GLN A 190 11.13 3.35 11.32
N ALA A 191 10.58 4.57 11.31
CA ALA A 191 9.20 4.82 11.70
C ALA A 191 8.22 4.05 10.79
N GLY A 192 8.42 4.09 9.46
CA GLY A 192 7.58 3.36 8.51
C GLY A 192 7.52 1.86 8.78
N LEU A 193 8.67 1.22 9.01
CA LEU A 193 8.75 -0.20 9.34
C LEU A 193 8.22 -0.52 10.75
N SER A 194 8.50 0.34 11.73
CA SER A 194 8.05 0.17 13.12
C SER A 194 6.53 0.26 13.24
N GLN A 195 5.86 1.08 12.42
CA GLN A 195 4.38 1.08 12.37
C GLN A 195 3.82 -0.30 11.99
N ILE A 196 4.47 -1.05 11.08
CA ILE A 196 4.02 -2.40 10.69
C ILE A 196 4.16 -3.37 11.87
N GLU A 197 5.31 -3.38 12.53
CA GLU A 197 5.59 -4.32 13.63
C GLU A 197 4.84 -3.99 14.92
N LEU A 198 4.60 -2.72 15.22
CA LEU A 198 3.73 -2.29 16.32
C LEU A 198 2.27 -2.64 16.02
N ALA A 199 1.78 -2.38 14.81
CA ALA A 199 0.40 -2.68 14.42
C ALA A 199 0.14 -4.19 14.46
N ARG A 200 1.12 -5.01 14.07
CA ARG A 200 1.08 -6.47 14.27
C ARG A 200 0.85 -6.84 15.73
N GLY A 201 1.58 -6.20 16.65
CA GLY A 201 1.48 -6.48 18.10
C GLY A 201 0.07 -6.30 18.67
N VAL A 202 -0.69 -5.30 18.20
CA VAL A 202 -2.02 -4.97 18.72
C VAL A 202 -3.20 -5.48 17.88
N LEU A 203 -3.02 -5.68 16.55
CA LEU A 203 -4.07 -6.15 15.64
C LEU A 203 -3.96 -7.63 15.24
N GLN A 204 -2.76 -8.21 15.14
CA GLN A 204 -2.63 -9.58 14.64
C GLN A 204 -2.89 -10.62 15.73
N SER A 205 -3.82 -11.54 15.45
CA SER A 205 -4.12 -12.67 16.32
C SER A 205 -2.93 -13.65 16.41
N THR A 206 -2.37 -13.84 17.60
CA THR A 206 -1.23 -14.76 17.83
C THR A 206 -1.54 -16.21 17.48
N SER A 207 -2.82 -16.62 17.51
CA SER A 207 -3.28 -17.98 17.21
C SER A 207 -3.69 -18.20 15.76
N SER A 208 -4.45 -17.28 15.14
CA SER A 208 -4.93 -17.44 13.76
C SER A 208 -4.02 -16.80 12.72
N ARG A 209 -3.24 -15.78 13.11
CA ARG A 209 -2.45 -14.86 12.26
C ARG A 209 -3.28 -14.00 11.30
N LEU A 210 -4.60 -13.99 11.46
CA LEU A 210 -5.50 -12.98 10.90
C LEU A 210 -5.42 -11.67 11.71
N TRP A 211 -5.80 -10.56 11.08
CA TRP A 211 -5.76 -9.23 11.68
C TRP A 211 -7.16 -8.79 12.12
N ARG A 212 -7.24 -8.06 13.24
CA ARG A 212 -8.41 -7.26 13.61
C ARG A 212 -8.46 -6.00 12.73
N HIS A 213 -9.67 -5.51 12.48
CA HIS A 213 -9.88 -4.28 11.71
C HIS A 213 -9.49 -3.03 12.52
N ILE A 214 -9.83 -2.98 13.82
CA ILE A 214 -9.64 -1.80 14.69
C ILE A 214 -9.06 -2.21 16.06
N TYR A 215 -8.16 -1.37 16.58
CA TYR A 215 -7.68 -1.32 17.96
C TYR A 215 -7.89 0.10 18.52
N ASP A 216 -8.24 0.22 19.80
CA ASP A 216 -8.51 1.49 20.48
C ASP A 216 -7.59 1.65 21.70
N PHE A 217 -7.03 2.84 21.90
CA PHE A 217 -6.12 3.13 23.00
C PHE A 217 -6.82 3.64 24.27
N GLU A 218 -8.11 3.98 24.25
CA GLU A 218 -8.78 4.47 25.46
C GLU A 218 -8.90 3.43 26.60
N GLU A 219 -8.54 2.16 26.35
CA GLU A 219 -8.42 1.12 27.39
C GLU A 219 -7.07 1.11 28.15
N ARG A 220 -5.99 1.78 27.69
CA ARG A 220 -4.67 1.84 28.38
C ARG A 220 -3.87 3.13 28.09
N GLY A 221 -3.19 3.68 29.10
CA GLY A 221 -2.35 4.88 28.98
C GLY A 221 -0.90 4.69 29.44
N ALA A 222 0.06 5.26 28.71
CA ALA A 222 1.52 5.13 28.91
C ALA A 222 2.35 6.27 28.25
N THR A 223 3.67 6.36 28.49
CA THR A 223 4.50 7.56 28.20
C THR A 223 6.04 7.38 27.96
N GLY A 224 6.54 7.67 26.75
CA GLY A 224 7.90 8.19 26.36
C GLY A 224 9.17 7.29 26.48
N SER A 225 10.36 7.56 25.89
CA SER A 225 10.88 8.50 24.83
C SER A 225 12.44 8.28 24.61
N PRO A 226 13.18 9.08 23.78
CA PRO A 226 13.95 8.83 22.49
C PRO A 226 15.24 7.91 22.54
N LEU A 227 16.03 7.48 21.52
CA LEU A 227 16.16 7.38 20.00
C LEU A 227 17.42 6.45 19.67
N GLN A 228 18.15 6.21 18.53
CA GLN A 228 18.45 6.58 17.08
C GLN A 228 19.51 5.51 16.54
N ASP A 229 20.01 5.23 15.30
CA ASP A 229 19.85 5.61 13.86
C ASP A 229 20.83 4.86 12.84
N THR A 230 20.42 4.19 11.73
CA THR A 230 21.02 4.22 10.33
C THR A 230 20.20 3.48 9.22
N LEU A 231 20.34 3.77 7.90
CA LEU A 231 19.37 3.36 6.83
C LEU A 231 19.38 1.89 6.32
N LEU A 232 20.46 1.40 5.71
CA LEU A 232 20.47 0.11 4.94
C LEU A 232 21.76 -0.71 5.10
N ARG A 233 22.46 -0.47 6.21
CA ARG A 233 23.50 -1.35 6.77
C ARG A 233 23.38 -1.46 8.29
N ASP A 234 22.30 -0.90 8.82
CA ASP A 234 21.96 -0.95 10.23
C ASP A 234 21.31 -2.31 10.53
N PRO A 235 21.84 -3.08 11.49
CA PRO A 235 21.17 -4.27 11.99
C PRO A 235 19.70 -4.02 12.39
N GLU A 236 19.35 -2.87 12.97
CA GLU A 236 17.97 -2.58 13.38
C GLU A 236 17.01 -2.56 12.19
N ILE A 237 17.37 -1.88 11.09
CA ILE A 237 16.54 -1.83 9.89
C ILE A 237 16.48 -3.20 9.18
N ILE A 238 17.58 -3.96 9.18
CA ILE A 238 17.60 -5.31 8.60
C ILE A 238 16.69 -6.24 9.43
N ASP A 239 16.80 -6.23 10.76
CA ASP A 239 15.95 -7.00 11.66
C ASP A 239 14.48 -6.60 11.53
N LEU A 240 14.16 -5.31 11.39
CA LEU A 240 12.80 -4.82 11.14
C LEU A 240 12.26 -5.25 9.78
N LEU A 241 13.06 -5.18 8.70
CA LEU A 241 12.67 -5.63 7.36
C LEU A 241 12.43 -7.14 7.32
N GLU A 242 13.28 -7.95 7.95
CA GLU A 242 13.06 -9.39 8.10
C GLU A 242 11.81 -9.68 8.93
N SER A 243 11.54 -8.88 9.97
CA SER A 243 10.31 -8.99 10.76
C SER A 243 9.06 -8.72 9.91
N CYS A 244 9.04 -7.59 9.18
CA CYS A 244 7.95 -7.22 8.26
C CYS A 244 7.72 -8.29 7.19
N TYR A 245 8.79 -8.94 6.69
CA TYR A 245 8.69 -10.05 5.75
C TYR A 245 8.04 -11.29 6.38
N GLN A 246 8.43 -11.69 7.59
CA GLN A 246 7.77 -12.81 8.29
C GLN A 246 6.29 -12.49 8.57
N THR A 247 6.00 -11.27 9.04
CA THR A 247 4.67 -10.73 9.26
C THR A 247 3.79 -10.83 8.01
N LEU A 248 4.32 -10.46 6.84
CA LEU A 248 3.66 -10.58 5.54
C LEU A 248 3.39 -12.06 5.19
N VAL A 249 4.40 -12.92 5.31
CA VAL A 249 4.31 -14.35 4.93
C VAL A 249 3.38 -15.12 5.86
N GLU A 250 3.35 -14.84 7.16
CA GLU A 250 2.40 -15.42 8.11
C GLU A 250 0.96 -14.97 7.81
N THR A 251 0.74 -13.68 7.58
CA THR A 251 -0.58 -13.12 7.23
C THR A 251 -1.10 -13.72 5.93
N LEU A 252 -0.26 -13.78 4.90
CA LEU A 252 -0.56 -14.42 3.61
C LEU A 252 -0.99 -15.89 3.80
N ARG A 253 -0.23 -16.66 4.58
CA ARG A 253 -0.53 -18.06 4.91
C ARG A 253 -1.76 -18.22 5.82
N ALA A 254 -2.17 -17.18 6.55
CA ALA A 254 -3.41 -17.16 7.32
C ALA A 254 -4.61 -16.96 6.40
N CYS A 255 -4.62 -15.88 5.62
CA CYS A 255 -5.71 -15.54 4.71
C CYS A 255 -5.98 -16.65 3.70
N ILE A 256 -4.94 -17.27 3.11
CA ILE A 256 -5.10 -18.39 2.14
C ILE A 256 -5.88 -19.59 2.72
N LYS A 257 -5.86 -19.83 4.04
CA LYS A 257 -6.68 -20.89 4.68
C LYS A 257 -8.17 -20.58 4.66
N CYS A 258 -8.54 -19.31 4.63
CA CYS A 258 -9.91 -18.81 4.52
C CYS A 258 -10.39 -18.70 3.05
N MET A 259 -9.53 -19.01 2.07
CA MET A 259 -9.90 -18.93 0.65
C MET A 259 -10.98 -19.95 0.32
N ARG A 260 -12.07 -19.47 -0.27
CA ARG A 260 -13.20 -20.30 -0.71
C ARG A 260 -12.84 -21.20 -1.90
N HIS A 261 -13.69 -22.18 -2.16
CA HIS A 261 -13.54 -23.11 -3.28
C HIS A 261 -13.51 -22.40 -4.66
N ASP A 262 -14.14 -21.23 -4.79
CA ASP A 262 -14.17 -20.39 -5.99
C ASP A 262 -12.93 -19.48 -6.16
N GLY A 263 -12.14 -19.27 -5.10
CA GLY A 263 -10.95 -18.39 -5.12
C GLY A 263 -11.20 -16.98 -4.57
N LEU A 264 -12.35 -16.76 -3.93
CA LEU A 264 -12.70 -15.50 -3.26
C LEU A 264 -12.71 -15.66 -1.73
N PHE A 265 -13.06 -14.60 -1.02
CA PHE A 265 -13.10 -14.56 0.45
C PHE A 265 -14.48 -14.12 0.96
N HIS A 266 -14.73 -14.35 2.25
CA HIS A 266 -15.82 -13.70 2.97
C HIS A 266 -15.30 -12.39 3.56
N ASN A 267 -16.15 -11.35 3.61
CA ASN A 267 -15.78 -10.01 4.08
C ASN A 267 -15.24 -9.99 5.53
N VAL A 268 -15.64 -10.97 6.34
CA VAL A 268 -14.93 -11.36 7.56
C VAL A 268 -14.43 -12.80 7.36
N LEU A 269 -13.12 -13.00 7.47
CA LEU A 269 -12.43 -14.18 6.92
C LEU A 269 -12.73 -15.49 7.64
N ASP A 270 -13.12 -15.43 8.91
CA ASP A 270 -13.57 -16.55 9.73
C ASP A 270 -15.10 -16.61 9.93
N ASP A 271 -15.86 -15.66 9.37
CA ASP A 271 -17.33 -15.66 9.38
C ASP A 271 -17.94 -15.82 7.98
N SER A 272 -18.25 -17.08 7.66
CA SER A 272 -18.94 -17.49 6.42
C SER A 272 -20.37 -16.97 6.24
N THR A 273 -20.96 -16.31 7.26
CA THR A 273 -22.27 -15.65 7.12
C THR A 273 -22.16 -14.27 6.47
N THR A 274 -20.97 -13.65 6.49
CA THR A 274 -20.72 -12.40 5.78
C THR A 274 -20.67 -12.59 4.26
N PHE A 275 -20.87 -11.50 3.52
CA PHE A 275 -20.92 -11.56 2.06
C PHE A 275 -19.57 -11.97 1.44
N VAL A 276 -19.62 -12.56 0.25
CA VAL A 276 -18.42 -12.90 -0.53
C VAL A 276 -17.91 -11.64 -1.21
N GLU A 277 -16.62 -11.37 -1.06
CA GLU A 277 -15.96 -10.17 -1.59
C GLU A 277 -14.81 -10.51 -2.54
N THR A 278 -14.24 -9.50 -3.20
CA THR A 278 -13.26 -9.64 -4.29
C THR A 278 -11.95 -8.88 -4.03
N ASN A 279 -11.99 -7.83 -3.23
CA ASN A 279 -10.88 -6.89 -3.00
C ASN A 279 -9.69 -7.58 -2.34
N LEU A 280 -9.90 -8.41 -1.31
CA LEU A 280 -8.81 -9.15 -0.68
C LEU A 280 -8.20 -10.18 -1.65
N ALA A 281 -9.00 -10.82 -2.51
CA ALA A 281 -8.48 -11.73 -3.53
C ALA A 281 -7.59 -10.99 -4.56
N GLN A 282 -7.88 -9.72 -4.87
CA GLN A 282 -7.03 -8.87 -5.70
C GLN A 282 -5.73 -8.49 -4.98
N GLN A 283 -5.83 -8.04 -3.73
CA GLN A 283 -4.69 -7.68 -2.87
C GLN A 283 -3.73 -8.87 -2.65
N LEU A 284 -4.25 -10.04 -2.28
CA LEU A 284 -3.43 -11.25 -2.06
C LEU A 284 -2.79 -11.73 -3.37
N THR A 285 -3.50 -11.65 -4.51
CA THR A 285 -2.92 -11.98 -5.82
C THR A 285 -1.76 -11.04 -6.17
N TYR A 286 -1.95 -9.73 -5.99
CA TYR A 286 -0.89 -8.73 -6.15
C TYR A 286 0.31 -9.05 -5.27
N THR A 287 0.09 -9.21 -3.97
CA THR A 287 1.14 -9.49 -2.97
C THR A 287 1.90 -10.77 -3.29
N ILE A 288 1.23 -11.84 -3.72
CA ILE A 288 1.91 -13.08 -4.12
C ILE A 288 2.80 -12.83 -5.35
N TYR A 289 2.31 -12.16 -6.40
CA TYR A 289 3.14 -11.91 -7.58
C TYR A 289 4.34 -11.00 -7.27
N ARG A 290 4.19 -9.96 -6.43
CA ARG A 290 5.32 -9.13 -5.98
C ARG A 290 6.32 -9.91 -5.11
N LEU A 291 5.82 -10.77 -4.21
CA LEU A 291 6.65 -11.64 -3.35
C LEU A 291 7.40 -12.71 -4.16
N LEU A 292 6.75 -13.28 -5.18
CA LEU A 292 7.40 -14.21 -6.11
C LEU A 292 8.45 -13.48 -6.98
N ASP A 293 8.16 -12.29 -7.52
CA ASP A 293 9.13 -11.47 -8.27
C ASP A 293 10.39 -11.20 -7.42
N LEU A 294 10.20 -10.76 -6.16
CA LEU A 294 11.28 -10.54 -5.18
C LEU A 294 12.11 -11.82 -4.92
N SER A 295 11.48 -12.99 -4.79
CA SER A 295 12.19 -14.26 -4.56
C SER A 295 13.01 -14.75 -5.78
N HIS A 296 12.70 -14.25 -6.98
CA HIS A 296 13.47 -14.51 -8.19
C HIS A 296 14.60 -13.49 -8.42
N ASP A 297 14.55 -12.31 -7.80
CA ASP A 297 15.55 -11.23 -7.97
C ASP A 297 16.83 -11.44 -7.13
N LYS A 298 17.51 -12.55 -7.43
CA LYS A 298 18.74 -12.99 -6.76
C LYS A 298 19.92 -12.05 -7.00
N GLU A 299 19.94 -11.29 -8.09
CA GLU A 299 21.08 -10.42 -8.47
C GLU A 299 20.98 -8.96 -7.99
N SER A 300 19.80 -8.53 -7.53
CA SER A 300 19.56 -7.15 -7.06
C SER A 300 20.61 -6.65 -6.06
N LYS A 301 20.66 -5.33 -5.90
CA LYS A 301 21.42 -4.72 -4.80
C LYS A 301 20.78 -5.01 -3.43
N ILE A 302 19.49 -5.39 -3.40
CA ILE A 302 18.71 -5.60 -2.17
C ILE A 302 18.97 -7.01 -1.60
N SER A 303 19.00 -8.06 -2.44
CA SER A 303 19.31 -9.44 -2.04
C SER A 303 20.71 -9.61 -1.41
N ARG A 304 21.59 -8.62 -1.58
CA ARG A 304 22.94 -8.55 -0.98
C ARG A 304 22.97 -7.96 0.43
N TYR A 305 21.88 -7.32 0.87
CA TYR A 305 21.75 -6.68 2.18
C TYR A 305 20.61 -7.25 3.02
N LEU A 306 19.61 -7.87 2.41
CA LEU A 306 18.49 -8.53 3.09
C LEU A 306 18.53 -10.03 2.83
N HIS A 307 18.74 -10.83 3.87
CA HIS A 307 18.69 -12.28 3.81
C HIS A 307 17.26 -12.80 3.91
N PHE A 308 16.41 -12.36 2.98
CA PHE A 308 15.06 -12.91 2.83
C PHE A 308 15.13 -14.45 2.76
N PRO A 309 14.39 -15.17 3.62
CA PRO A 309 14.34 -16.62 3.57
C PRO A 309 13.97 -17.10 2.17
N ALA A 310 14.85 -17.91 1.58
CA ALA A 310 14.54 -18.58 0.33
C ALA A 310 13.26 -19.40 0.53
N MET A 311 12.23 -19.13 -0.29
CA MET A 311 11.05 -19.97 -0.31
C MET A 311 11.38 -21.26 -1.05
N GLU A 312 11.06 -22.40 -0.45
CA GLU A 312 11.22 -23.70 -1.09
C GLU A 312 10.41 -23.76 -2.41
N PRO A 313 10.91 -24.41 -3.47
CA PRO A 313 10.23 -24.44 -4.77
C PRO A 313 8.77 -24.91 -4.67
N GLU A 314 8.48 -25.94 -3.89
CA GLU A 314 7.12 -26.46 -3.71
C GLU A 314 6.23 -25.52 -2.89
N ALA A 315 6.78 -24.50 -2.23
CA ALA A 315 6.00 -23.41 -1.63
C ALA A 315 5.70 -22.32 -2.67
N MET A 316 6.67 -22.00 -3.54
CA MET A 316 6.53 -21.05 -4.64
C MET A 316 5.47 -21.53 -5.65
N ASP A 317 5.51 -22.81 -6.06
CA ASP A 317 4.51 -23.41 -6.95
C ASP A 317 3.09 -23.35 -6.36
N LYS A 318 2.95 -23.60 -5.05
CA LYS A 318 1.66 -23.53 -4.36
C LYS A 318 1.13 -22.09 -4.32
N LEU A 319 2.00 -21.11 -4.04
CA LEU A 319 1.64 -19.71 -4.11
C LEU A 319 1.23 -19.29 -5.53
N LEU A 320 1.96 -19.72 -6.55
CA LEU A 320 1.64 -19.43 -7.96
C LEU A 320 0.29 -20.03 -8.39
N MET A 321 -0.02 -21.27 -7.98
CA MET A 321 -1.33 -21.89 -8.22
C MET A 321 -2.47 -21.14 -7.49
N VAL A 322 -2.24 -20.71 -6.25
CA VAL A 322 -3.23 -19.94 -5.48
C VAL A 322 -3.47 -18.55 -6.09
N ALA A 323 -2.40 -17.82 -6.44
CA ALA A 323 -2.50 -16.54 -7.13
C ALA A 323 -3.19 -16.66 -8.49
N GLY A 324 -2.87 -17.68 -9.29
CA GLY A 324 -3.54 -17.93 -10.57
C GLY A 324 -5.05 -18.19 -10.42
N LYS A 325 -5.44 -18.93 -9.36
CA LYS A 325 -6.86 -19.17 -9.05
C LYS A 325 -7.60 -17.89 -8.63
N MET A 326 -7.03 -17.13 -7.69
CA MET A 326 -7.60 -15.85 -7.23
C MET A 326 -7.67 -14.83 -8.38
N PHE A 327 -6.62 -14.75 -9.21
CA PHE A 327 -6.57 -13.89 -10.40
C PHE A 327 -7.74 -14.16 -11.37
N GLU A 328 -7.99 -15.43 -11.73
CA GLU A 328 -9.09 -15.77 -12.63
C GLU A 328 -10.46 -15.50 -12.01
N ALA A 329 -10.62 -15.72 -10.69
CA ALA A 329 -11.84 -15.37 -9.96
C ALA A 329 -12.11 -13.86 -9.99
N CYS A 330 -11.10 -13.03 -9.69
CA CYS A 330 -11.18 -11.57 -9.72
C CYS A 330 -11.42 -11.04 -11.14
N LYS A 331 -10.73 -11.59 -12.16
CA LYS A 331 -10.96 -11.25 -13.57
C LYS A 331 -12.41 -11.55 -13.99
N GLY A 332 -12.99 -12.64 -13.47
CA GLY A 332 -14.40 -13.00 -13.65
C GLY A 332 -15.42 -12.01 -13.07
N LYS A 333 -14.99 -11.11 -12.17
CA LYS A 333 -15.83 -10.05 -11.59
C LYS A 333 -15.86 -8.75 -12.41
N VAL A 334 -15.06 -8.63 -13.47
CA VAL A 334 -15.00 -7.42 -14.30
C VAL A 334 -16.12 -7.45 -15.35
N ASP A 335 -17.16 -6.65 -15.15
CA ASP A 335 -18.34 -6.64 -16.02
C ASP A 335 -18.07 -6.09 -17.44
N ARG A 336 -19.10 -6.08 -18.30
CA ARG A 336 -18.97 -5.62 -19.70
C ARG A 336 -18.53 -4.16 -19.86
N TRP A 337 -18.74 -3.33 -18.84
CA TRP A 337 -18.39 -1.90 -18.81
C TRP A 337 -17.03 -1.64 -18.14
N GLY A 338 -16.43 -2.66 -17.50
CA GLY A 338 -15.16 -2.56 -16.80
C GLY A 338 -15.27 -2.45 -15.28
N PHE A 339 -16.49 -2.40 -14.71
CA PHE A 339 -16.62 -2.39 -13.26
C PHE A 339 -16.25 -3.76 -12.69
N VAL A 340 -15.26 -3.81 -11.80
CA VAL A 340 -15.13 -4.90 -10.83
C VAL A 340 -16.39 -4.89 -9.97
N ARG A 341 -17.02 -6.06 -9.83
CA ARG A 341 -18.22 -6.29 -9.03
C ARG A 341 -17.89 -7.08 -7.77
N ASP A 342 -18.79 -7.02 -6.79
CA ASP A 342 -18.70 -7.74 -5.52
C ASP A 342 -17.39 -7.46 -4.77
N VAL A 343 -16.93 -6.21 -4.81
CA VAL A 343 -15.99 -5.65 -3.83
C VAL A 343 -16.78 -5.04 -2.66
N CYS A 344 -16.12 -4.72 -1.56
CA CYS A 344 -16.75 -3.98 -0.47
C CYS A 344 -17.26 -2.62 -0.99
N GLY A 345 -18.57 -2.38 -0.93
CA GLY A 345 -19.23 -1.36 -1.75
C GLY A 345 -19.19 0.05 -1.17
N SER A 346 -18.50 0.96 -1.85
CA SER A 346 -18.58 2.41 -1.58
C SER A 346 -20.02 2.92 -1.78
N PRO A 347 -20.53 3.85 -0.94
CA PRO A 347 -19.84 4.59 0.12
C PRO A 347 -20.03 4.01 1.53
N THR A 348 -20.70 2.86 1.71
CA THR A 348 -21.09 2.35 3.03
C THR A 348 -20.31 1.12 3.51
N PHE A 349 -19.57 0.45 2.63
CA PHE A 349 -18.61 -0.62 2.94
C PHE A 349 -19.17 -1.76 3.84
N ASP A 350 -20.45 -2.06 3.66
CA ASP A 350 -21.29 -2.97 4.44
C ASP A 350 -21.90 -4.11 3.60
N LYS A 351 -21.71 -4.09 2.27
CA LYS A 351 -22.33 -5.01 1.30
C LYS A 351 -21.53 -5.10 -0.01
N PRO A 352 -21.77 -6.12 -0.86
CA PRO A 352 -21.20 -6.20 -2.21
C PRO A 352 -21.60 -5.00 -3.07
N GLY A 353 -20.64 -4.45 -3.81
CA GLY A 353 -20.89 -3.32 -4.71
C GLY A 353 -19.71 -3.02 -5.64
N THR A 354 -19.35 -1.74 -5.70
CA THR A 354 -18.22 -1.19 -6.47
C THR A 354 -17.54 -0.11 -5.64
N ALA A 355 -16.22 -0.02 -5.70
CA ALA A 355 -15.42 1.03 -5.05
C ALA A 355 -14.25 1.41 -5.97
N ALA A 356 -13.67 2.59 -5.81
CA ALA A 356 -12.49 2.96 -6.60
C ALA A 356 -11.24 2.18 -6.13
N GLU A 357 -11.18 1.83 -4.84
CA GLU A 357 -10.19 0.90 -4.30
C GLU A 357 -10.14 -0.44 -5.06
N GLY A 358 -11.26 -1.15 -5.17
CA GLY A 358 -11.31 -2.45 -5.85
C GLY A 358 -10.96 -2.36 -7.34
N GLN A 359 -11.22 -1.21 -7.96
CA GLN A 359 -10.86 -0.92 -9.35
C GLN A 359 -9.34 -0.65 -9.49
N ALA A 360 -8.73 0.04 -8.54
CA ALA A 360 -7.28 0.22 -8.46
C ALA A 360 -6.55 -1.11 -8.18
N TRP A 361 -7.06 -1.93 -7.26
CA TRP A 361 -6.49 -3.25 -6.96
C TRP A 361 -6.59 -4.23 -8.14
N ALA A 362 -7.59 -4.10 -9.03
CA ALA A 362 -7.60 -4.85 -10.29
C ALA A 362 -6.39 -4.50 -11.16
N ILE A 363 -6.11 -3.20 -11.33
CA ILE A 363 -5.00 -2.71 -12.14
C ILE A 363 -3.67 -3.17 -11.53
N LEU A 364 -3.46 -2.97 -10.23
CA LEU A 364 -2.27 -3.43 -9.50
C LEU A 364 -2.07 -4.95 -9.66
N MET A 365 -3.11 -5.76 -9.45
CA MET A 365 -3.09 -7.22 -9.63
C MET A 365 -2.67 -7.62 -11.07
N HIS A 366 -3.23 -6.96 -12.08
CA HIS A 366 -2.89 -7.20 -13.49
C HIS A 366 -1.44 -6.81 -13.82
N VAL A 367 -0.95 -5.69 -13.29
CA VAL A 367 0.43 -5.21 -13.49
C VAL A 367 1.45 -6.12 -12.80
N ALA A 368 1.21 -6.50 -11.54
CA ALA A 368 2.11 -7.39 -10.80
C ALA A 368 2.26 -8.77 -11.46
N LYS A 369 1.15 -9.36 -11.94
CA LYS A 369 1.19 -10.60 -12.74
C LYS A 369 2.04 -10.44 -14.00
N ALA A 370 1.81 -9.38 -14.78
CA ALA A 370 2.53 -9.15 -16.03
C ALA A 370 4.02 -8.85 -15.81
N ARG A 371 4.39 -8.21 -14.69
CA ARG A 371 5.79 -7.99 -14.25
C ARG A 371 6.48 -9.32 -13.94
N PHE A 372 5.84 -10.16 -13.13
CA PHE A 372 6.32 -11.50 -12.79
C PHE A 372 6.51 -12.38 -14.04
N GLU A 373 5.52 -12.43 -14.94
CA GLU A 373 5.61 -13.20 -16.20
C GLU A 373 6.72 -12.69 -17.13
N ARG A 374 6.94 -11.37 -17.20
CA ARG A 374 8.06 -10.78 -17.97
C ARG A 374 9.41 -11.20 -17.39
N ASN A 375 9.57 -11.21 -16.06
CA ASN A 375 10.83 -11.53 -15.40
C ASN A 375 11.14 -13.03 -15.42
N GLN A 376 10.14 -13.90 -15.23
CA GLN A 376 10.20 -15.34 -15.52
C GLN A 376 10.69 -15.62 -16.96
N GLY A 377 10.12 -14.92 -17.94
CA GLY A 377 10.52 -15.04 -19.34
C GLY A 377 11.98 -14.65 -19.60
N ARG A 378 12.47 -13.59 -18.95
CA ARG A 378 13.89 -13.17 -19.00
C ARG A 378 14.82 -14.23 -18.39
N GLN A 379 14.47 -14.79 -17.23
CA GLN A 379 15.26 -15.83 -16.55
C GLN A 379 15.26 -17.19 -17.28
N SER A 380 14.37 -17.38 -18.26
CA SER A 380 14.33 -18.57 -19.12
C SER A 380 15.17 -18.43 -20.41
N GLN A 381 15.87 -17.31 -20.60
CA GLN A 381 16.58 -16.95 -21.84
C GLN A 381 18.05 -16.55 -21.63
N GLY A 382 18.54 -16.51 -20.40
CA GLY A 382 19.94 -16.26 -20.01
C GLY A 382 20.55 -17.45 -19.30
#